data_AF-A0A533RXU4-F1
#
_entry.id   AF-A0A533RXU4-F1
#
_cell.length_a   1.000
_cell.length_b   1.000
_cell.length_c   1.000
_cell.angle_alpha   90.00
_cell.angle_beta   90.00
_cell.angle_gamma   90.00
#
_symmetry.space_group_name_H-M   'P 1'
#
loop_
_entity.id
_entity.type
_entity.pdbx_description
1 polymer ?
#
loop_
_entity_poly.entity_id
_entity_poly.type
_entity_poly.pdbx_seq_one_letter_code
_entity_poly.pdbx_strand_id
1 'polypeptide(L)'
;MSDAGIRYGADGNAWCNLCGNQSEAWTSILETIGDAVIGNPILPNGLAQRQTQRLTLDEWELVLGPGDNMLTFHVPAGGRLAFQDCGESFRQALAVFPRYFPEFEFRGFTTASWLMDSRLEHLLAPESNIVRMQQELYLCPGLQGDNQQVYQRVFGWGVTDIRSVPWKTSLQKAIGEYLNNGGHFHGGFAFLLKEDFDWGNQVYRQAVSHG
;
A
#
# COMPACT_ATOMS: atom_id res chain seq x y z
N MET A 1 11.95 -2.61 -7.09
CA MET A 1 11.37 -2.39 -8.44
C MET A 1 10.16 -3.30 -8.60
N SER A 2 9.29 -3.03 -9.57
CA SER A 2 8.24 -3.95 -10.00
C SER A 2 8.86 -5.19 -10.65
N ASP A 3 8.21 -6.35 -10.50
CA ASP A 3 8.47 -7.51 -11.35
C ASP A 3 8.21 -7.17 -12.82
N ALA A 4 8.87 -7.87 -13.75
CA ALA A 4 8.64 -7.73 -15.18
C ALA A 4 7.26 -8.26 -15.58
N GLY A 5 6.64 -7.67 -16.60
CA GLY A 5 5.38 -8.16 -17.16
C GLY A 5 4.13 -7.72 -16.40
N ILE A 6 4.26 -6.94 -15.32
CA ILE A 6 3.11 -6.40 -14.60
C ILE A 6 2.54 -5.21 -15.36
N ARG A 7 1.22 -5.18 -15.48
CA ARG A 7 0.52 -4.13 -16.22
C ARG A 7 0.04 -3.02 -15.27
N TYR A 8 0.24 -1.78 -15.69
CA TYR A 8 -0.12 -0.57 -14.96
C TYR A 8 -0.92 0.40 -15.84
N GLY A 9 -1.76 1.22 -15.20
CA GLY A 9 -2.42 2.37 -15.82
C GLY A 9 -1.48 3.55 -16.03
N ALA A 10 -1.96 4.59 -16.73
CA ALA A 10 -1.20 5.83 -16.93
C ALA A 10 -0.80 6.52 -15.62
N ASP A 11 -1.64 6.35 -14.60
CA ASP A 11 -1.50 6.84 -13.23
C ASP A 11 -0.56 6.01 -12.35
N GLY A 12 0.04 4.94 -12.90
CA GLY A 12 0.94 4.05 -12.17
C GLY A 12 0.24 3.05 -11.25
N ASN A 13 -1.09 3.09 -11.13
CA ASN A 13 -1.83 2.08 -10.40
C ASN A 13 -1.82 0.75 -11.15
N ALA A 14 -1.91 -0.36 -10.40
CA ALA A 14 -2.10 -1.67 -11.01
C ALA A 14 -3.30 -1.67 -11.96
N TRP A 15 -3.10 -2.31 -13.10
CA TRP A 15 -4.07 -2.35 -14.18
C TRP A 15 -5.32 -3.16 -13.80
N CYS A 16 -6.49 -2.58 -14.06
CA CYS A 16 -7.78 -3.26 -13.91
C CYS A 16 -8.37 -3.59 -15.28
N ASN A 17 -8.67 -4.86 -15.54
CA ASN A 17 -9.39 -5.24 -16.75
C ASN A 17 -10.84 -4.71 -16.80
N LEU A 18 -11.43 -4.34 -15.66
CA LEU A 18 -12.82 -3.90 -15.56
C LEU A 18 -13.00 -2.40 -15.77
N CYS A 19 -12.00 -1.58 -15.45
CA CYS A 19 -12.12 -0.11 -15.48
C CYS A 19 -10.91 0.64 -16.06
N GLY A 20 -9.85 -0.06 -16.46
CA GLY A 20 -8.65 0.58 -17.02
C GLY A 20 -8.85 1.05 -18.46
N ASN A 21 -8.26 2.20 -18.81
CA ASN A 21 -8.18 2.68 -20.19
C ASN A 21 -7.04 2.00 -20.97
N GLN A 22 -7.39 1.10 -21.91
CA GLN A 22 -6.43 0.18 -22.55
C GLN A 22 -5.35 0.92 -23.34
N SER A 23 -5.67 2.08 -23.91
CA SER A 23 -4.76 2.85 -24.76
C SER A 23 -3.58 3.46 -24.01
N GLU A 24 -3.68 3.61 -22.69
CA GLU A 24 -2.66 4.28 -21.88
C GLU A 24 -1.94 3.31 -20.92
N ALA A 25 -2.31 2.02 -20.96
CA ALA A 25 -1.67 0.99 -20.17
C ALA A 25 -0.21 0.78 -20.58
N TRP A 26 0.61 0.32 -19.65
CA TRP A 26 1.98 -0.07 -19.91
C TRP A 26 2.38 -1.28 -19.08
N THR A 27 3.47 -1.91 -19.50
CA THR A 27 3.98 -3.13 -18.87
C THR A 27 5.35 -2.83 -18.30
N SER A 28 5.57 -3.21 -17.04
CA SER A 28 6.87 -3.06 -16.39
C SER A 28 7.92 -3.96 -17.03
N ILE A 29 9.15 -3.50 -16.98
CA ILE A 29 10.34 -4.30 -17.26
C ILE A 29 11.19 -4.41 -16.00
N LEU A 30 11.92 -5.52 -15.91
CA LEU A 30 12.94 -5.75 -14.91
C LEU A 30 14.01 -6.63 -15.55
N GLU A 31 15.19 -6.08 -15.74
CA GLU A 31 16.30 -6.75 -16.41
C GLU A 31 17.57 -6.57 -15.59
N THR A 32 18.37 -7.63 -15.51
CA THR A 32 19.73 -7.57 -14.94
C THR A 32 20.72 -7.50 -16.09
N ILE A 33 21.48 -6.40 -16.17
CA ILE A 33 22.47 -6.15 -17.22
C ILE A 33 23.82 -5.90 -16.56
N GLY A 34 24.69 -6.92 -16.61
CA GLY A 34 25.99 -6.88 -15.95
C GLY A 34 25.84 -6.80 -14.43
N ASP A 35 26.31 -5.69 -13.86
CA ASP A 35 26.31 -5.38 -12.44
C ASP A 35 25.15 -4.47 -12.01
N ALA A 36 24.10 -4.35 -12.83
CA ALA A 36 23.00 -3.46 -12.54
C ALA A 36 21.64 -4.07 -12.87
N VAL A 37 20.64 -3.59 -12.15
CA VAL A 37 19.23 -3.87 -12.39
C VAL A 37 18.59 -2.64 -13.02
N ILE A 38 17.92 -2.84 -14.15
CA ILE A 38 17.13 -1.81 -14.83
C ILE A 38 15.67 -2.20 -14.77
N GLY A 39 14.83 -1.33 -14.25
CA GLY A 39 13.40 -1.63 -14.16
C GLY A 39 12.55 -0.48 -13.66
N ASN A 40 11.25 -0.73 -13.59
CA ASN A 40 10.28 0.26 -13.16
C ASN A 40 10.20 0.28 -11.63
N PRO A 41 10.47 1.40 -10.95
CA PRO A 41 10.34 1.48 -9.51
C PRO A 41 8.86 1.50 -9.09
N ILE A 42 8.57 0.92 -7.93
CA ILE A 42 7.33 1.16 -7.20
C ILE A 42 7.66 2.25 -6.18
N LEU A 43 6.97 3.38 -6.22
CA LEU A 43 7.17 4.46 -5.28
C LEU A 43 6.54 4.13 -3.92
N PRO A 44 6.97 4.77 -2.82
CA PRO A 44 6.40 4.60 -1.48
C PRO A 44 4.89 4.77 -1.37
N ASN A 45 4.26 5.47 -2.31
CA ASN A 45 2.81 5.64 -2.40
C ASN A 45 2.08 4.50 -3.11
N GLY A 46 2.80 3.44 -3.50
CA GLY A 46 2.23 2.27 -4.16
C GLY A 46 2.04 2.43 -5.66
N LEU A 47 2.45 3.56 -6.24
CA LEU A 47 2.37 3.80 -7.69
C LEU A 47 3.64 3.33 -8.38
N ALA A 48 3.47 2.62 -9.49
CA ALA A 48 4.57 2.28 -10.37
C ALA A 48 4.95 3.48 -11.26
N GLN A 49 6.25 3.76 -11.39
CA GLN A 49 6.74 4.79 -12.31
C GLN A 49 7.03 4.17 -13.67
N ARG A 50 6.46 4.74 -14.75
CA ARG A 50 6.68 4.28 -16.13
C ARG A 50 8.13 4.43 -16.58
N GLN A 51 8.82 5.47 -16.10
CA GLN A 51 10.24 5.65 -16.38
C GLN A 51 11.05 4.61 -15.62
N THR A 52 11.96 3.94 -16.32
CA THR A 52 12.87 2.98 -15.70
C THR A 52 13.98 3.69 -14.95
N GLN A 53 14.45 3.03 -13.90
CA GLN A 53 15.65 3.42 -13.18
C GLN A 53 16.71 2.32 -13.34
N ARG A 54 17.98 2.72 -13.31
CA ARG A 54 19.12 1.82 -13.24
C ARG A 54 19.68 1.92 -11.83
N LEU A 55 19.77 0.77 -11.15
CA LEU A 55 20.44 0.64 -9.86
C LEU A 55 21.62 -0.31 -10.05
N THR A 56 22.83 0.11 -9.71
CA THR A 56 23.96 -0.80 -9.68
C THR A 56 23.90 -1.66 -8.42
N LEU A 57 24.39 -2.89 -8.50
CA LEU A 57 24.32 -3.88 -7.42
C LEU A 57 25.20 -3.50 -6.21
N ASP A 58 26.17 -2.61 -6.40
CA ASP A 58 27.04 -2.07 -5.35
C ASP A 58 26.46 -0.82 -4.66
N GLU A 59 25.51 -0.12 -5.28
CA GLU A 59 24.78 1.01 -4.70
C GLU A 59 23.55 0.59 -3.90
N TRP A 60 23.10 -0.66 -4.06
CA TRP A 60 21.85 -1.13 -3.48
C TRP A 60 22.05 -2.12 -2.33
N GLU A 61 21.33 -1.88 -1.23
CA GLU A 61 21.23 -2.80 -0.10
C GLU A 61 19.90 -3.58 -0.16
N LEU A 62 19.99 -4.91 -0.15
CA LEU A 62 18.82 -5.77 0.02
C LEU A 62 18.35 -5.68 1.49
N VAL A 63 17.36 -4.83 1.75
CA VAL A 63 16.80 -4.63 3.09
C VAL A 63 15.66 -5.60 3.45
N LEU A 64 14.98 -6.16 2.44
CA LEU A 64 13.86 -7.10 2.60
C LEU A 64 13.73 -8.01 1.36
N GLY A 65 13.63 -9.33 1.57
CA GLY A 65 13.49 -10.33 0.52
C GLY A 65 12.75 -11.61 0.95
N PRO A 66 12.56 -12.58 0.03
CA PRO A 66 11.90 -13.85 0.33
C PRO A 66 12.61 -14.61 1.46
N GLY A 67 11.83 -15.05 2.45
CA GLY A 67 12.34 -15.76 3.63
C GLY A 67 12.59 -14.87 4.84
N ASP A 68 12.56 -13.55 4.69
CA ASP A 68 12.62 -12.64 5.82
C ASP A 68 11.35 -12.70 6.67
N ASN A 69 11.54 -12.77 7.99
CA ASN A 69 10.46 -12.74 8.95
C ASN A 69 9.89 -11.32 9.07
N MET A 70 8.57 -11.22 8.95
CA MET A 70 7.82 -9.98 9.11
C MET A 70 6.66 -10.21 10.08
N LEU A 71 6.37 -9.21 10.92
CA LEU A 71 5.20 -9.22 11.78
C LEU A 71 3.98 -8.70 11.00
N THR A 72 3.01 -9.58 10.77
CA THR A 72 1.75 -9.17 10.15
C THR A 72 0.91 -8.38 11.13
N PHE A 73 0.48 -7.16 10.76
CA PHE A 73 -0.46 -6.38 11.55
C PHE A 73 -1.85 -6.35 10.92
N HIS A 74 -2.88 -6.13 11.74
CA HIS A 74 -4.26 -6.07 11.29
C HIS A 74 -5.00 -4.90 11.94
N VAL A 75 -5.86 -4.23 11.16
CA VAL A 75 -6.75 -3.18 11.66
C VAL A 75 -8.09 -3.82 12.05
N PRO A 76 -8.43 -3.90 13.35
CA PRO A 76 -9.71 -4.46 13.78
C PRO A 76 -10.88 -3.56 13.38
N ALA A 77 -12.06 -4.17 13.23
CA ALA A 77 -13.29 -3.42 12.94
C ALA A 77 -13.71 -2.55 14.14
N GLY A 78 -14.34 -1.41 13.86
CA GLY A 78 -14.98 -0.56 14.87
C GLY A 78 -14.10 0.48 15.54
N GLY A 79 -12.77 0.44 15.34
CA GLY A 79 -11.85 1.49 15.78
C GLY A 79 -11.79 2.68 14.82
N ARG A 80 -11.35 3.84 15.33
CA ARG A 80 -11.15 5.04 14.50
C ARG A 80 -9.82 5.04 13.71
N LEU A 81 -8.99 4.02 13.89
CA LEU A 81 -7.60 3.97 13.38
C LEU A 81 -6.84 5.25 13.79
N ALA A 82 -6.96 5.67 15.05
CA ALA A 82 -6.36 6.94 15.46
C ALA A 82 -4.85 6.91 15.21
N PHE A 83 -4.34 7.97 14.58
CA PHE A 83 -2.95 8.00 14.12
C PHE A 83 -1.93 7.70 15.23
N GLN A 84 -2.14 8.22 16.44
CA GLN A 84 -1.24 7.99 17.57
C GLN A 84 -1.31 6.55 18.10
N ASP A 85 -2.49 5.94 18.10
CA ASP A 85 -2.69 4.55 18.54
C ASP A 85 -2.00 3.56 17.59
N CYS A 86 -1.95 3.87 16.29
CA CYS A 86 -1.19 3.07 15.31
C CYS A 86 0.31 3.07 15.65
N GLY A 87 0.91 4.25 15.82
CA GLY A 87 2.33 4.38 16.17
C GLY A 87 2.67 3.71 17.50
N GLU A 88 1.79 3.85 18.49
CA GLU A 88 1.95 3.18 19.79
C GLU A 88 1.87 1.65 19.66
N SER A 89 0.98 1.13 18.82
CA SER A 89 0.88 -0.33 18.58
C SER A 89 2.17 -0.90 17.98
N PHE A 90 2.78 -0.22 17.00
CA PHE A 90 4.07 -0.62 16.44
C PHE A 90 5.20 -0.53 17.48
N ARG A 91 5.24 0.56 18.26
CA ARG A 91 6.22 0.74 19.35
C ARG A 91 6.12 -0.38 20.39
N GLN A 92 4.91 -0.76 20.77
CA GLN A 92 4.69 -1.87 21.70
C GLN A 92 5.17 -3.19 21.10
N ALA A 93 4.87 -3.47 19.83
CA ALA A 93 5.35 -4.69 19.17
C ALA A 93 6.89 -4.75 19.13
N LEU A 94 7.56 -3.63 18.82
CA LEU A 94 9.03 -3.53 18.85
C LEU A 94 9.62 -3.81 20.23
N ALA A 95 8.90 -3.53 21.32
CA ALA A 95 9.35 -3.82 22.69
C ALA A 95 9.00 -5.24 23.15
N VAL A 96 7.83 -5.76 22.75
CA VAL A 96 7.26 -7.03 23.22
C VAL A 96 7.90 -8.22 22.52
N PHE A 97 8.01 -8.19 21.18
CA PHE A 97 8.49 -9.36 20.43
C PHE A 97 9.92 -9.77 20.80
N PRO A 98 10.91 -8.86 20.84
CA PRO A 98 12.26 -9.22 21.26
C PRO A 98 12.34 -9.69 22.72
N ARG A 99 11.40 -9.29 23.58
CA ARG A 99 11.37 -9.68 25.00
C ARG A 99 10.81 -11.08 25.22
N TYR A 100 9.77 -11.46 24.49
CA TYR A 100 9.05 -12.72 24.71
C TYR A 100 9.36 -13.80 23.66
N PHE A 101 9.88 -13.41 22.50
CA PHE A 101 10.27 -14.28 21.40
C PHE A 101 11.68 -13.88 20.88
N PRO A 102 12.71 -13.89 21.74
CA PRO A 102 14.06 -13.44 21.36
C PRO A 102 14.67 -14.25 20.21
N GLU A 103 14.23 -15.49 19.99
CA GLU A 103 14.63 -16.35 18.89
C GLU A 103 13.97 -15.97 17.54
N PHE A 104 12.92 -15.16 17.57
CA PHE A 104 12.21 -14.70 16.38
C PHE A 104 12.74 -13.32 15.95
N GLU A 105 13.84 -13.33 15.21
CA GLU A 105 14.33 -12.12 14.55
C GLU A 105 13.43 -11.77 13.36
N PHE A 106 12.96 -10.52 13.30
CA PHE A 106 12.11 -10.00 12.23
C PHE A 106 12.63 -8.67 11.70
N ARG A 107 12.37 -8.41 10.41
CA ARG A 107 12.85 -7.22 9.68
C ARG A 107 11.89 -6.02 9.81
N GLY A 108 10.62 -6.27 10.08
CA GLY A 108 9.62 -5.21 10.21
C GLY A 108 8.19 -5.71 10.26
N PHE A 109 7.27 -4.87 9.84
CA PHE A 109 5.83 -5.09 9.84
C PHE A 109 5.31 -5.18 8.41
N THR A 110 4.27 -5.99 8.19
CA THR A 110 3.59 -6.07 6.90
C THR A 110 2.07 -6.21 7.06
N THR A 111 1.32 -5.83 6.03
CA THR A 111 -0.10 -6.16 5.92
C THR A 111 -0.50 -6.26 4.46
N ALA A 112 -1.53 -7.06 4.18
CA ALA A 112 -2.32 -7.00 2.96
C ALA A 112 -3.73 -6.53 3.33
N SER A 113 -4.23 -5.45 2.71
CA SER A 113 -5.55 -4.91 3.04
C SER A 113 -6.10 -4.02 1.93
N TRP A 114 -7.43 -3.93 1.83
CA TRP A 114 -8.10 -2.93 1.00
C TRP A 114 -7.71 -1.50 1.41
N LEU A 115 -7.37 -1.30 2.69
CA LEU A 115 -6.88 -0.04 3.22
C LEU A 115 -5.54 0.39 2.63
N MET A 116 -4.80 -0.48 1.93
CA MET A 116 -3.52 -0.16 1.30
C MET A 116 -3.66 0.22 -0.18
N ASP A 117 -4.89 0.35 -0.70
CA ASP A 117 -5.08 0.86 -2.05
C ASP A 117 -4.66 2.33 -2.11
N SER A 118 -3.66 2.64 -2.93
CA SER A 118 -3.11 3.98 -3.16
C SER A 118 -4.17 4.99 -3.59
N ARG A 119 -5.27 4.54 -4.20
CA ARG A 119 -6.39 5.41 -4.59
C ARG A 119 -7.04 6.10 -3.39
N LEU A 120 -6.99 5.51 -2.20
CA LEU A 120 -7.58 6.10 -1.00
C LEU A 120 -6.93 7.44 -0.63
N GLU A 121 -5.64 7.63 -0.94
CA GLU A 121 -4.93 8.90 -0.74
C GLU A 121 -5.47 10.02 -1.66
N HIS A 122 -6.02 9.67 -2.83
CA HIS A 122 -6.67 10.63 -3.74
C HIS A 122 -8.15 10.86 -3.44
N LEU A 123 -8.84 9.87 -2.86
CA LEU A 123 -10.28 9.92 -2.60
C LEU A 123 -10.64 10.54 -1.25
N LEU A 124 -9.75 10.43 -0.26
CA LEU A 124 -10.01 10.88 1.10
C LEU A 124 -9.29 12.19 1.40
N ALA A 125 -9.80 12.93 2.38
CA ALA A 125 -9.13 14.13 2.87
C ALA A 125 -7.73 13.79 3.45
N PRO A 126 -6.72 14.67 3.30
CA PRO A 126 -5.37 14.44 3.84
C PRO A 126 -5.34 14.15 5.35
N GLU A 127 -6.30 14.69 6.11
CA GLU A 127 -6.42 14.49 7.56
C GLU A 127 -7.03 13.13 7.93
N SER A 128 -7.52 12.36 6.95
CA SER A 128 -8.05 11.02 7.14
C SER A 128 -7.01 10.12 7.81
N ASN A 129 -7.41 9.42 8.86
CA ASN A 129 -6.55 8.48 9.55
C ASN A 129 -6.01 7.37 8.62
N ILE A 130 -6.79 6.97 7.59
CA ILE A 130 -6.35 6.00 6.59
C ILE A 130 -5.17 6.57 5.79
N VAL A 131 -5.31 7.80 5.30
CA VAL A 131 -4.28 8.48 4.49
C VAL A 131 -3.03 8.72 5.32
N ARG A 132 -3.18 9.25 6.53
CA ARG A 132 -2.05 9.49 7.44
C ARG A 132 -1.30 8.20 7.78
N MET A 133 -2.00 7.09 8.01
CA MET A 133 -1.36 5.79 8.22
C MET A 133 -0.66 5.31 6.94
N GLN A 134 -1.28 5.42 5.76
CA GLN A 134 -0.65 5.05 4.49
C GLN A 134 0.66 5.82 4.22
N GLN A 135 0.75 7.08 4.66
CA GLN A 135 1.94 7.92 4.49
C GLN A 135 3.12 7.52 5.39
N GLU A 136 2.87 6.78 6.47
CA GLU A 136 3.93 6.22 7.34
C GLU A 136 4.48 4.87 6.82
N LEU A 137 3.86 4.31 5.79
CA LEU A 137 4.19 2.98 5.27
C LEU A 137 4.72 3.06 3.84
N TYR A 138 5.48 2.05 3.44
CA TYR A 138 5.78 1.81 2.04
C TYR A 138 4.67 0.96 1.43
N LEU A 139 3.89 1.51 0.49
CA LEU A 139 2.82 0.79 -0.17
C LEU A 139 3.33 0.03 -1.40
N CYS A 140 2.76 -1.14 -1.64
CA CYS A 140 2.97 -1.93 -2.84
C CYS A 140 1.61 -2.25 -3.48
N PRO A 141 1.49 -2.12 -4.83
CA PRO A 141 0.21 -2.23 -5.51
C PRO A 141 -0.37 -3.64 -5.40
N GLY A 142 -1.67 -3.73 -5.08
CA GLY A 142 -2.43 -4.96 -5.22
C GLY A 142 -2.69 -5.25 -6.70
N LEU A 143 -2.44 -6.47 -7.16
CA LEU A 143 -2.57 -6.84 -8.57
C LEU A 143 -3.97 -7.37 -8.95
N GLN A 144 -4.83 -7.62 -7.97
CA GLN A 144 -6.15 -8.19 -8.18
C GLN A 144 -7.23 -7.23 -7.69
N GLY A 145 -8.14 -6.88 -8.59
CA GLY A 145 -9.25 -5.98 -8.33
C GLY A 145 -10.42 -6.74 -7.75
N ASP A 146 -10.76 -6.48 -6.49
CA ASP A 146 -12.01 -6.97 -5.91
C ASP A 146 -12.58 -5.93 -4.92
N ASN A 147 -13.79 -5.48 -5.23
CA ASN A 147 -14.53 -4.54 -4.41
C ASN A 147 -15.15 -5.20 -3.17
N GLN A 148 -15.15 -6.54 -3.05
CA GLN A 148 -15.85 -7.28 -1.98
C GLN A 148 -15.43 -6.82 -0.58
N GLN A 149 -14.13 -6.70 -0.30
CA GLN A 149 -13.65 -6.24 1.01
C GLN A 149 -14.08 -4.79 1.29
N VAL A 150 -14.04 -3.92 0.29
CA VAL A 150 -14.50 -2.53 0.42
C VAL A 150 -15.99 -2.48 0.73
N TYR A 151 -16.80 -3.26 0.01
CA TYR A 151 -18.25 -3.33 0.19
C TYR A 151 -18.58 -3.76 1.62
N GLN A 152 -17.99 -4.88 2.05
CA GLN A 152 -18.19 -5.45 3.36
C GLN A 152 -17.77 -4.50 4.50
N ARG A 153 -16.59 -3.87 4.37
CA ARG A 153 -15.97 -3.10 5.45
C ARG A 153 -16.51 -1.68 5.56
N VAL A 154 -16.99 -1.09 4.45
CA VAL A 154 -17.45 0.30 4.40
C VAL A 154 -18.98 0.40 4.44
N PHE A 155 -19.67 -0.52 3.76
CA PHE A 155 -21.12 -0.47 3.58
C PHE A 155 -21.85 -1.56 4.38
N GLY A 156 -21.16 -2.63 4.76
CA GLY A 156 -21.65 -3.68 5.65
C GLY A 156 -21.67 -5.05 4.99
N TRP A 157 -21.75 -6.09 5.82
CA TRP A 157 -21.84 -7.48 5.36
C TRP A 157 -23.10 -7.71 4.51
N GLY A 158 -22.94 -8.41 3.39
CA GLY A 158 -24.04 -8.74 2.48
C GLY A 158 -24.42 -7.63 1.49
N VAL A 159 -23.80 -6.46 1.56
CA VAL A 159 -24.01 -5.41 0.55
C VAL A 159 -23.34 -5.81 -0.76
N THR A 160 -24.14 -5.89 -1.82
CA THR A 160 -23.69 -6.16 -3.20
C THR A 160 -23.98 -5.01 -4.17
N ASP A 161 -24.82 -4.06 -3.75
CA ASP A 161 -25.04 -2.79 -4.45
C ASP A 161 -24.93 -1.64 -3.43
N ILE A 162 -23.90 -0.81 -3.54
CA ILE A 162 -23.66 0.32 -2.63
C ILE A 162 -24.79 1.35 -2.66
N ARG A 163 -25.60 1.41 -3.72
CA ARG A 163 -26.75 2.32 -3.86
C ARG A 163 -27.95 1.85 -3.03
N SER A 164 -27.95 0.60 -2.59
CA SER A 164 -29.00 0.03 -1.73
C SER A 164 -28.90 0.48 -0.27
N VAL A 165 -27.80 1.15 0.12
CA VAL A 165 -27.56 1.60 1.50
C VAL A 165 -27.23 3.09 1.58
N PRO A 166 -27.60 3.79 2.66
CA PRO A 166 -27.29 5.21 2.81
C PRO A 166 -25.80 5.47 3.07
N TRP A 167 -25.23 6.47 2.40
CA TRP A 167 -23.85 6.91 2.60
C TRP A 167 -23.80 8.01 3.68
N LYS A 168 -23.64 7.58 4.94
CA LYS A 168 -23.74 8.47 6.11
C LYS A 168 -22.40 9.13 6.46
N THR A 169 -21.29 8.38 6.32
CA THR A 169 -19.95 8.84 6.68
C THR A 169 -19.22 9.45 5.49
N SER A 170 -18.19 10.27 5.74
CA SER A 170 -17.32 10.80 4.68
C SER A 170 -16.65 9.68 3.88
N LEU A 171 -16.21 8.61 4.55
CA LEU A 171 -15.64 7.42 3.92
C LEU A 171 -16.63 6.75 2.96
N GLN A 172 -17.87 6.53 3.40
CA GLN A 172 -18.92 5.94 2.55
C GLN A 172 -19.24 6.81 1.35
N LYS A 173 -19.26 8.13 1.50
CA LYS A 173 -19.53 9.06 0.40
C LYS A 173 -18.42 9.06 -0.64
N ALA A 174 -17.17 9.23 -0.21
CA ALA A 174 -16.02 9.26 -1.11
C ALA A 174 -15.84 7.93 -1.88
N ILE A 175 -15.90 6.81 -1.17
CA ILE A 175 -15.81 5.48 -1.80
C ILE A 175 -17.04 5.21 -2.67
N GLY A 176 -18.23 5.61 -2.21
CA GLY A 176 -19.48 5.42 -2.93
C GLY A 176 -19.49 6.17 -4.26
N GLU A 177 -19.09 7.44 -4.27
CA GLU A 177 -18.97 8.26 -5.48
C GLU A 177 -17.96 7.67 -6.46
N TYR A 178 -16.78 7.25 -5.98
CA TYR A 178 -15.76 6.61 -6.82
C TYR A 178 -16.27 5.35 -7.52
N LEU A 179 -16.88 4.44 -6.76
CA LEU A 179 -17.46 3.21 -7.29
C LEU A 179 -18.63 3.47 -8.24
N ASN A 180 -19.49 4.44 -7.92
CA ASN A 180 -20.64 4.80 -8.76
C ASN A 180 -20.20 5.39 -10.12
N ASN A 181 -19.01 5.99 -10.19
CA ASN A 181 -18.40 6.47 -11.43
C ASN A 181 -17.58 5.39 -12.16
N GLY A 182 -17.73 4.11 -11.80
CA GLY A 182 -17.05 2.98 -12.45
C GLY A 182 -15.67 2.63 -11.88
N GLY A 183 -15.25 3.30 -10.81
CA GLY A 183 -14.00 3.02 -10.11
C GLY A 183 -13.96 1.60 -9.53
N HIS A 184 -12.75 1.07 -9.34
CA HIS A 184 -12.50 -0.24 -8.75
C HIS A 184 -11.29 -0.20 -7.82
N PHE A 185 -11.35 -0.99 -6.74
CA PHE A 185 -10.25 -1.17 -5.80
C PHE A 185 -9.52 -2.50 -6.04
N HIS A 186 -8.22 -2.49 -5.79
CA HIS A 186 -7.33 -3.66 -5.80
C HIS A 186 -6.77 -4.00 -4.42
N GLY A 187 -6.98 -3.11 -3.45
CA GLY A 187 -6.25 -3.17 -2.18
C GLY A 187 -4.75 -3.00 -2.42
N GLY A 188 -3.97 -3.53 -1.50
CA GLY A 188 -2.52 -3.52 -1.65
C GLY A 188 -1.83 -4.19 -0.49
N PHE A 189 -0.51 -4.12 -0.55
CA PHE A 189 0.37 -4.53 0.51
C PHE A 189 1.06 -3.29 1.08
N ALA A 190 1.50 -3.39 2.32
CA ALA A 190 2.38 -2.40 2.89
C ALA A 190 3.44 -3.06 3.76
N PHE A 191 4.58 -2.39 3.90
CA PHE A 191 5.58 -2.73 4.88
C PHE A 191 6.11 -1.50 5.61
N LEU A 192 6.68 -1.75 6.79
CA LEU A 192 7.42 -0.80 7.60
C LEU A 192 8.61 -1.54 8.21
N LEU A 193 9.82 -1.21 7.80
CA LEU A 193 11.02 -1.81 8.37
C LEU A 193 11.21 -1.32 9.80
N LYS A 194 11.69 -2.20 10.67
CA LYS A 194 11.99 -1.86 12.07
C LYS A 194 13.01 -0.74 12.17
N GLU A 195 14.00 -0.74 11.27
CA GLU A 195 15.09 0.25 11.24
C GLU A 195 14.60 1.63 10.79
N ASP A 196 13.53 1.67 9.99
CA ASP A 196 12.88 2.90 9.51
C ASP A 196 11.73 3.37 10.42
N PHE A 197 11.55 2.75 11.60
CA PHE A 197 10.43 3.10 12.48
C PHE A 197 10.64 4.48 13.11
N ASP A 198 10.01 5.49 12.51
CA ASP A 198 9.93 6.85 13.04
C ASP A 198 8.55 7.46 12.77
N TRP A 199 7.55 6.94 13.49
CA TRP A 199 6.14 7.24 13.28
C TRP A 199 5.81 8.74 13.45
N GLY A 200 5.25 9.36 12.41
CA GLY A 200 4.95 10.78 12.37
C GLY A 200 5.84 11.57 11.42
N ASN A 201 6.94 10.95 10.97
CA ASN A 201 7.92 11.57 10.09
C ASN A 201 7.81 11.11 8.64
N GLN A 202 6.92 10.14 8.31
CA GLN A 202 6.69 9.70 6.93
C GLN A 202 8.00 9.34 6.21
N VAL A 203 8.86 8.55 6.87
CA VAL A 203 10.25 8.26 6.46
C VAL A 203 10.35 7.94 4.97
N TYR A 204 9.48 7.05 4.48
CA TYR A 204 9.48 6.64 3.08
C TYR A 204 9.05 7.74 2.11
N ARG A 205 8.19 8.69 2.54
CA ARG A 205 7.72 9.78 1.69
C ARG A 205 8.73 10.92 1.59
N GLN A 206 9.57 11.12 2.60
CA GLN A 206 10.62 12.16 2.56
C GLN A 206 11.75 11.82 1.57
N ALA A 207 12.12 10.55 1.48
CA ALA A 207 13.20 10.07 0.61
C ALA A 207 12.97 10.38 -0.89
N VAL A 208 11.71 10.55 -1.32
CA VAL A 208 11.34 10.82 -2.73
C VAL A 208 11.43 12.32 -3.07
N SER A 209 11.47 13.21 -2.07
CA SER A 209 11.45 14.66 -2.29
C SER A 209 12.81 15.27 -2.69
N HIS A 210 13.86 14.44 -2.76
CA HIS A 210 15.23 14.84 -3.11
C HIS A 210 15.76 14.22 -4.41
N GLY A 211 14.87 13.67 -5.25
CA GLY A 211 15.21 13.06 -6.55
C GLY A 211 14.78 13.90 -7.75
#